data_AF-A0AA37LDQ5-F1
#
_entry.id   AF-A0AA37LDQ5-F1
#
_cell.length_a   1.000
_cell.length_b   1.000
_cell.length_c   1.000
_cell.angle_alpha   90.00
_cell.angle_beta   90.00
_cell.angle_gamma   90.00
#
_symmetry.space_group_name_H-M   'P 1'
#
loop_
_entity.id
_entity.type
_entity.pdbx_description
1 polymer ?
#
loop_
_entity_poly.entity_id
_entity_poly.type
_entity_poly.pdbx_seq_one_letter_code
_entity_poly.pdbx_strand_id
1 'polypeptide(L)'
;MIAAPWDRASAREQLFVLVTGANSGVGLGICERLIDDFLATRPLTAHLILIPTTRSVRKSRETISSLRDHLHRTATTSPALRSRAGSSYYDPADTLARVHLLSTQLDLCDLASVYACAANLVSGTITDPTDTTNPAPQYKIPRLDSIIFNAGFGGWTGLDWASLFTSLFTQGLLSIVTWPSFKLARPGAVLNQRPVRSDLVPTDSPDNPLSLASAYDTKPSSPVLGEVFCANVFGHYVFAHELLPLLSRATPEETPGRVIWTSSIEPQARHFRLDDFQGVETEGPYESSKRLTDVLCLTSHLPATQKVSASFFKPEDPKAAQALPVRPSFYLTHPGVVASNLFPVPFPFILFWAYKFALYLARWLGSPWHPVTGYNGAAAPVWIALQDDETLVELDAKKIKWGSATSFSGRQDVKKTEVEGWGWEGAVEDRDSLSRDPATGVLRKVVGRNPNAKDLSKEQLAEFEVLGTKIWAEMERLRHQWEEFLDIRGQGINGHSNGKSG
;
A
#
# COMPACT_ATOMS: atom_id res chain seq x y z
N MET A 1 32.41 2.12 -2.22
CA MET A 1 31.10 2.77 -2.04
C MET A 1 31.34 4.09 -1.33
N ILE A 2 30.67 5.16 -1.75
CA ILE A 2 30.72 6.45 -1.07
C ILE A 2 30.00 6.28 0.29
N ALA A 3 30.53 6.86 1.36
CA ALA A 3 29.85 6.85 2.65
C ALA A 3 28.50 7.56 2.52
N ALA A 4 27.43 6.93 3.02
CA ALA A 4 26.11 7.49 2.91
C ALA A 4 25.96 8.71 3.84
N PRO A 5 25.22 9.77 3.45
CA PRO A 5 25.02 10.96 4.29
C PRO A 5 24.34 10.67 5.64
N TRP A 6 23.67 9.53 5.78
CA TRP A 6 23.06 9.06 7.04
C TRP A 6 23.98 8.19 7.90
N ASP A 7 25.17 7.80 7.43
CA ASP A 7 26.11 6.96 8.19
C ASP A 7 26.66 7.68 9.43
N ARG A 8 26.49 8.99 9.52
CA ARG A 8 26.79 9.80 10.71
C ARG A 8 25.84 9.56 11.88
N ALA A 9 24.69 8.96 11.64
CA ALA A 9 23.73 8.59 12.68
C ALA A 9 23.84 7.11 13.00
N SER A 10 23.57 6.76 14.27
CA SER A 10 23.57 5.37 14.69
C SER A 10 22.47 4.59 13.96
N ALA A 11 22.66 3.28 13.76
CA ALA A 11 21.69 2.45 13.03
C ALA A 11 20.28 2.53 13.64
N ARG A 12 20.16 2.69 14.96
CA ARG A 12 18.87 2.82 15.69
C ARG A 12 18.18 4.17 15.47
N GLU A 13 18.91 5.16 15.00
CA GLU A 13 18.42 6.52 14.74
C GLU A 13 18.17 6.76 13.24
N GLN A 14 18.39 5.75 12.40
CA GLN A 14 18.05 5.76 10.98
C GLN A 14 16.69 5.10 10.77
N LEU A 15 15.84 5.72 9.96
CA LEU A 15 14.53 5.18 9.58
C LEU A 15 14.40 5.10 8.05
N PHE A 16 14.35 3.88 7.51
CA PHE A 16 14.21 3.63 6.08
C PHE A 16 12.75 3.31 5.72
N VAL A 17 12.11 4.21 4.96
CA VAL A 17 10.70 4.08 4.57
C VAL A 17 10.53 4.12 3.06
N LEU A 18 9.91 3.08 2.49
CA LEU A 18 9.54 3.04 1.07
C LEU A 18 8.03 3.28 0.91
N VAL A 19 7.65 4.16 -0.02
CA VAL A 19 6.23 4.48 -0.29
C VAL A 19 5.89 4.21 -1.75
N THR A 20 4.87 3.39 -2.00
CA THR A 20 4.42 3.11 -3.37
C THR A 20 3.44 4.15 -3.89
N GLY A 21 3.59 4.54 -5.17
CA GLY A 21 2.65 5.46 -5.83
C GLY A 21 2.66 6.86 -5.23
N ALA A 22 3.85 7.42 -5.00
CA ALA A 22 4.04 8.63 -4.20
C ALA A 22 4.01 9.95 -5.01
N ASN A 23 3.73 9.90 -6.31
CA ASN A 23 3.82 11.08 -7.18
C ASN A 23 2.65 12.08 -7.05
N SER A 24 1.58 11.73 -6.32
CA SER A 24 0.40 12.58 -6.14
C SER A 24 -0.53 12.03 -5.06
N GLY A 25 -1.57 12.79 -4.70
CA GLY A 25 -2.67 12.31 -3.86
C GLY A 25 -2.21 11.85 -2.48
N VAL A 26 -2.75 10.72 -2.01
CA VAL A 26 -2.43 10.15 -0.70
C VAL A 26 -0.96 9.75 -0.59
N GLY A 27 -0.36 9.18 -1.65
CA GLY A 27 1.05 8.76 -1.63
C GLY A 27 2.03 9.91 -1.41
N LEU A 28 1.80 11.05 -2.07
CA LEU A 28 2.57 12.27 -1.81
C LEU A 28 2.33 12.78 -0.40
N GLY A 29 1.07 12.80 0.05
CA GLY A 29 0.70 13.20 1.40
C GLY A 29 1.32 12.32 2.50
N ILE A 30 1.51 11.02 2.25
CA ILE A 30 2.25 10.10 3.13
C ILE A 30 3.70 10.54 3.27
N CYS A 31 4.35 10.88 2.16
CA CYS A 31 5.74 11.34 2.16
C CYS A 31 5.88 12.69 2.88
N GLU A 32 5.01 13.66 2.59
CA GLU A 32 4.99 14.97 3.27
C GLU A 32 4.77 14.82 4.77
N ARG A 33 3.78 14.01 5.17
CA ARG A 33 3.47 13.79 6.58
C ARG A 33 4.52 12.99 7.31
N LEU A 34 5.16 12.01 6.67
CA LEU A 34 6.32 11.31 7.24
C LEU A 34 7.42 12.30 7.59
N ILE A 35 7.71 13.26 6.70
CA ILE A 35 8.72 14.30 6.97
C ILE A 35 8.31 15.12 8.20
N ASP A 36 7.09 15.63 8.23
CA ASP A 36 6.62 16.52 9.30
C ASP A 36 6.56 15.79 10.66
N ASP A 37 5.92 14.61 10.71
CA ASP A 37 5.73 13.85 11.94
C ASP A 37 7.07 13.26 12.43
N PHE A 38 7.97 12.85 11.53
CA PHE A 38 9.32 12.41 11.91
C PHE A 38 10.12 13.54 12.56
N LEU A 39 10.16 14.72 11.93
CA LEU A 39 10.91 15.87 12.43
C LEU A 39 10.34 16.36 13.77
N ALA A 40 9.02 16.27 13.95
CA ALA A 40 8.33 16.67 15.16
C ALA A 40 8.54 15.70 16.34
N THR A 41 8.69 14.39 16.09
CA THR A 41 8.68 13.36 17.13
C THR A 41 10.05 12.73 17.41
N ARG A 42 10.87 12.47 16.39
CA ARG A 42 12.13 11.73 16.54
C ARG A 42 13.29 12.60 17.06
N PRO A 43 14.31 12.02 17.72
CA PRO A 43 15.49 12.75 18.20
C PRO A 43 16.15 13.63 17.13
N LEU A 44 16.79 14.73 17.53
CA LEU A 44 17.46 15.66 16.60
C LEU A 44 18.66 15.03 15.86
N THR A 45 19.18 13.93 16.40
CA THR A 45 20.23 13.08 15.83
C THR A 45 19.71 12.05 14.83
N ALA A 46 18.39 11.85 14.76
CA ALA A 46 17.78 10.85 13.90
C ALA A 46 17.66 11.31 12.44
N HIS A 47 17.79 10.34 11.52
CA HIS A 47 17.70 10.52 10.09
C HIS A 47 16.57 9.71 9.46
N LEU A 48 15.81 10.36 8.58
CA LEU A 48 14.79 9.74 7.75
C LEU A 48 15.36 9.51 6.35
N ILE A 49 15.30 8.27 5.88
CA ILE A 49 15.61 7.89 4.51
C ILE A 49 14.29 7.50 3.84
N LEU A 50 13.78 8.39 2.99
CA LEU A 50 12.47 8.26 2.38
C LEU A 50 12.61 7.93 0.89
N ILE A 51 11.97 6.84 0.47
CA ILE A 51 12.09 6.24 -0.85
C ILE A 51 10.70 6.19 -1.53
N PRO A 52 10.19 7.31 -2.06
CA PRO A 52 9.02 7.31 -2.92
C PRO A 52 9.30 6.56 -4.24
N THR A 53 8.36 5.72 -4.65
CA THR A 53 8.38 5.07 -5.96
C THR A 53 7.40 5.72 -6.93
N THR A 54 7.76 5.74 -8.20
CA THR A 54 6.92 6.25 -9.28
C THR A 54 7.11 5.42 -10.55
N ARG A 55 6.24 5.58 -11.55
CA ARG A 55 6.36 4.84 -12.83
C ARG A 55 7.44 5.35 -13.78
N SER A 56 8.06 6.51 -13.52
CA SER A 56 9.07 7.05 -14.43
C SER A 56 10.07 7.98 -13.73
N VAL A 57 11.29 8.06 -14.27
CA VAL A 57 12.34 8.94 -13.73
C VAL A 57 11.88 10.40 -13.67
N ARG A 58 11.12 10.87 -14.67
CA ARG A 58 10.55 12.22 -14.67
C ARG A 58 9.65 12.46 -13.46
N LYS A 59 8.71 11.54 -13.20
CA LYS A 59 7.81 11.65 -12.04
C LYS A 59 8.57 11.55 -10.72
N SER A 60 9.59 10.70 -10.66
CA SER A 60 10.50 10.64 -9.50
C SER A 60 11.17 11.99 -9.25
N ARG A 61 11.72 12.65 -10.28
CA ARG A 61 12.33 14.00 -10.14
C ARG A 61 11.32 15.04 -9.64
N GLU A 62 10.15 15.10 -10.27
CA GLU A 62 9.08 16.03 -9.87
C GLU A 62 8.63 15.79 -8.42
N THR A 63 8.51 14.52 -8.02
CA THR A 63 8.14 14.13 -6.65
C THR A 63 9.21 14.53 -5.64
N ILE A 64 10.49 14.20 -5.89
CA ILE A 64 11.59 14.57 -5.00
C ILE A 64 11.75 16.09 -4.88
N SER A 65 11.59 16.83 -5.98
CA SER A 65 11.59 18.30 -5.95
C SER A 65 10.48 18.84 -5.05
N SER A 66 9.24 18.35 -5.22
CA SER A 66 8.11 18.76 -4.38
C SER A 66 8.33 18.45 -2.91
N LEU A 67 8.93 17.30 -2.59
CA LEU A 67 9.24 16.91 -1.21
C LEU A 67 10.37 17.75 -0.61
N ARG A 68 11.39 18.14 -1.39
CA ARG A 68 12.42 19.10 -0.96
C ARG A 68 11.81 20.46 -0.66
N ASP A 69 10.93 20.95 -1.53
CA ASP A 69 10.24 22.23 -1.31
C ASP A 69 9.37 22.18 -0.06
N HIS A 70 8.67 21.07 0.17
CA HIS A 70 7.92 20.83 1.41
C HIS A 70 8.83 20.85 2.64
N LEU A 71 9.89 20.03 2.64
CA LEU A 71 10.88 19.96 3.70
C LEU A 71 11.50 21.33 4.01
N HIS A 72 11.85 22.11 2.99
CA HIS A 72 12.42 23.45 3.16
C HIS A 72 11.42 24.41 3.80
N ARG A 73 10.15 24.38 3.39
CA ARG A 73 9.10 25.16 4.04
C ARG A 73 8.90 24.73 5.49
N THR A 74 8.84 23.43 5.77
CA THR A 74 8.69 22.92 7.16
C THR A 74 9.87 23.36 8.03
N ALA A 75 11.10 23.17 7.56
CA ALA A 75 12.32 23.55 8.28
C ALA A 75 12.43 25.05 8.54
N THR A 76 11.96 25.91 7.63
CA THR A 76 12.08 27.38 7.80
C THR A 76 10.92 27.98 8.59
N THR A 77 9.71 27.44 8.44
CA THR A 77 8.49 28.08 8.96
C THR A 77 8.00 27.51 10.29
N SER A 78 8.26 26.23 10.59
CA SER A 78 7.66 25.53 11.73
C SER A 78 8.07 26.11 13.11
N PRO A 79 7.12 26.69 13.89
CA PRO A 79 7.40 27.14 15.24
C PRO A 79 7.72 25.99 16.20
N ALA A 80 7.12 24.81 15.98
CA ALA A 80 7.30 23.64 16.82
C ALA A 80 8.74 23.11 16.73
N LEU A 81 9.32 23.09 15.52
CA LEU A 81 10.71 22.66 15.33
C LEU A 81 11.70 23.64 15.97
N ARG A 82 11.46 24.95 15.83
CA ARG A 82 12.25 25.99 16.52
C ARG A 82 12.22 25.81 18.03
N SER A 83 11.03 25.61 18.59
CA SER A 83 10.85 25.38 20.04
C SER A 83 11.60 24.14 20.51
N ARG A 84 11.57 23.06 19.73
CA ARG A 84 12.27 21.80 20.05
C ARG A 84 13.79 21.90 20.06
N ALA A 85 14.39 22.74 19.23
CA ALA A 85 15.84 22.94 19.21
C ALA A 85 16.37 23.74 20.41
N GLY A 86 15.47 24.40 21.15
CA GLY A 86 15.81 25.22 22.31
C GLY A 86 16.04 26.70 21.96
N SER A 87 16.14 27.53 23.00
CA SER A 87 16.21 28.99 22.87
C SER A 87 17.56 29.54 22.39
N SER A 88 18.59 28.69 22.32
CA SER A 88 19.96 29.12 22.05
C SER A 88 20.33 29.14 20.57
N TYR A 89 19.76 28.25 19.74
CA TYR A 89 20.10 28.15 18.31
C TYR A 89 19.12 27.24 17.55
N TYR A 90 18.69 27.68 16.36
CA TYR A 90 17.98 26.85 15.39
C TYR A 90 18.47 27.19 13.98
N ASP A 91 19.06 26.21 13.31
CA ASP A 91 19.43 26.30 11.90
C ASP A 91 18.54 25.37 11.06
N PRO A 92 17.77 25.90 10.08
CA PRO A 92 17.07 25.07 9.12
C PRO A 92 17.98 24.05 8.41
N ALA A 93 19.27 24.36 8.18
CA ALA A 93 20.20 23.46 7.51
C ALA A 93 20.38 22.13 8.26
N ASP A 94 20.42 22.16 9.59
CA ASP A 94 20.51 20.95 10.42
C ASP A 94 19.27 20.07 10.24
N THR A 95 18.09 20.69 10.12
CA THR A 95 16.83 19.98 9.86
C THR A 95 16.81 19.39 8.46
N LEU A 96 17.24 20.15 7.44
CA LEU A 96 17.33 19.67 6.06
C LEU A 96 18.24 18.44 5.95
N ALA A 97 19.37 18.45 6.64
CA ALA A 97 20.38 17.41 6.55
C ALA A 97 19.94 16.06 7.20
N ARG A 98 18.82 16.06 7.94
CA ARG A 98 18.25 14.86 8.58
C ARG A 98 17.34 14.05 7.66
N VAL A 99 16.88 14.61 6.54
CA VAL A 99 15.94 13.95 5.64
C VAL A 99 16.61 13.69 4.30
N HIS A 100 16.71 12.41 3.94
CA HIS A 100 17.35 11.93 2.71
C HIS A 100 16.28 11.41 1.76
N LEU A 101 16.25 11.96 0.56
CA LEU A 101 15.23 11.69 -0.44
C LEU A 101 15.86 10.92 -1.61
N LEU A 102 15.41 9.69 -1.80
CA LEU A 102 15.87 8.78 -2.85
C LEU A 102 14.66 8.31 -3.67
N SER A 103 14.85 7.73 -4.85
CA SER A 103 13.71 7.19 -5.59
C SER A 103 14.08 6.02 -6.48
N THR A 104 13.12 5.12 -6.67
CA THR A 104 13.21 4.00 -7.61
C THR A 104 11.94 3.94 -8.46
N GLN A 105 12.04 3.35 -9.64
CA GLN A 105 10.90 3.17 -10.53
C GLN A 105 10.22 1.84 -10.24
N LEU A 106 8.89 1.87 -10.21
CA LEU A 106 8.06 0.69 -9.96
C LEU A 106 6.76 0.83 -10.74
N ASP A 107 6.51 -0.11 -11.64
CA ASP A 107 5.21 -0.30 -12.26
C ASP A 107 4.63 -1.64 -11.79
N LEU A 108 3.59 -1.58 -10.96
CA LEU A 108 2.97 -2.76 -10.36
C LEU A 108 2.16 -3.58 -11.38
N CYS A 109 1.85 -2.99 -12.53
CA CYS A 109 1.19 -3.68 -13.65
C CYS A 109 2.21 -4.34 -14.59
N ASP A 110 3.51 -4.26 -14.32
CA ASP A 110 4.56 -4.96 -15.03
C ASP A 110 5.37 -5.78 -14.02
N LEU A 111 5.10 -7.08 -13.95
CA LEU A 111 5.72 -7.93 -12.94
C LEU A 111 7.25 -8.00 -13.12
N ALA A 112 7.76 -7.92 -14.35
CA ALA A 112 9.21 -7.88 -14.58
C ALA A 112 9.82 -6.60 -13.97
N SER A 113 9.14 -5.46 -14.09
CA SER A 113 9.51 -4.21 -13.42
C SER A 113 9.52 -4.37 -11.89
N VAL A 114 8.54 -5.08 -11.32
CA VAL A 114 8.48 -5.38 -9.88
C VAL A 114 9.71 -6.18 -9.42
N TYR A 115 10.03 -7.29 -10.08
CA TYR A 115 11.20 -8.11 -9.75
C TYR A 115 12.52 -7.34 -9.94
N ALA A 116 12.67 -6.60 -11.05
CA ALA A 116 13.86 -5.81 -11.33
C ALA A 116 14.08 -4.71 -10.28
N CYS A 117 13.00 -4.02 -9.88
CA CYS A 117 13.04 -3.01 -8.84
C CYS A 117 13.46 -3.60 -7.48
N ALA A 118 12.87 -4.73 -7.09
CA ALA A 118 13.23 -5.41 -5.84
C ALA A 118 14.68 -5.91 -5.84
N ALA A 119 15.13 -6.54 -6.94
CA ALA A 119 16.51 -6.99 -7.09
C ALA A 119 17.51 -5.82 -6.98
N ASN A 120 17.20 -4.67 -7.58
CA ASN A 120 18.04 -3.47 -7.46
C ASN A 120 18.05 -2.90 -6.03
N LEU A 121 16.93 -2.92 -5.32
CA LEU A 121 16.88 -2.48 -3.92
C LEU A 121 17.68 -3.40 -2.99
N VAL A 122 17.59 -4.72 -3.19
CA VAL A 122 18.26 -5.73 -2.34
C VAL A 122 19.76 -5.79 -2.61
N SER A 123 20.15 -5.86 -3.88
CA SER A 123 21.53 -6.15 -4.27
C SER A 123 22.27 -4.96 -4.88
N GLY A 124 21.54 -3.99 -5.42
CA GLY A 124 22.07 -2.84 -6.14
C GLY A 124 22.15 -1.59 -5.29
N THR A 125 21.89 -0.46 -5.93
CA THR A 125 21.98 0.88 -5.33
C THR A 125 20.86 1.78 -5.80
N ILE A 126 20.56 2.80 -5.01
CA ILE A 126 19.57 3.84 -5.31
C ILE A 126 20.23 5.22 -5.30
N THR A 127 19.65 6.18 -6.02
CA THR A 127 20.15 7.55 -6.12
C THR A 127 19.04 8.56 -5.82
N ASP A 128 19.45 9.78 -5.49
CA ASP A 128 18.58 10.94 -5.64
C ASP A 128 18.47 11.28 -7.14
N PRO A 129 17.27 11.23 -7.75
CA PRO A 129 17.10 11.52 -9.17
C PRO A 129 17.27 13.01 -9.54
N THR A 130 17.32 13.90 -8.54
CA THR A 130 17.52 15.35 -8.68
C THR A 130 18.97 15.79 -8.50
N ASP A 131 19.85 14.88 -8.08
CA ASP A 131 21.29 15.16 -7.97
C ASP A 131 21.89 15.38 -9.37
N THR A 132 22.57 16.51 -9.55
CA THR A 132 23.17 16.94 -10.81
C THR A 132 24.65 16.61 -10.92
N THR A 133 25.25 16.04 -9.86
CA THR A 133 26.64 15.57 -9.90
C THR A 133 26.79 14.41 -10.90
N ASN A 134 27.97 14.31 -11.52
CA ASN A 134 28.24 13.32 -12.56
C ASN A 134 29.54 12.55 -12.26
N PRO A 135 29.47 11.24 -11.94
CA PRO A 135 28.25 10.45 -11.75
C PRO A 135 27.50 10.84 -10.46
N ALA A 136 26.17 10.70 -10.48
CA ALA A 136 25.36 10.93 -9.28
C ALA A 136 25.70 9.89 -8.19
N PRO A 137 25.66 10.24 -6.90
CA PRO A 137 26.05 9.34 -5.83
C PRO A 137 25.04 8.19 -5.70
N GLN A 138 25.57 6.98 -5.60
CA GLN A 138 24.78 5.76 -5.49
C GLN A 138 24.91 5.18 -4.08
N TYR A 139 23.78 4.85 -3.48
CA TYR A 139 23.70 4.39 -2.11
C TYR A 139 23.11 2.99 -2.02
N LYS A 140 23.72 2.14 -1.19
CA LYS A 140 23.14 0.86 -0.80
C LYS A 140 22.26 1.06 0.43
N ILE A 141 21.04 0.53 0.41
CA ILE A 141 20.18 0.53 1.59
C ILE A 141 20.41 -0.76 2.39
N PRO A 142 20.62 -0.68 3.72
CA PRO A 142 20.93 -1.86 4.53
C PRO A 142 19.67 -2.65 4.91
N ARG A 143 18.52 -1.99 4.97
CA ARG A 143 17.22 -2.54 5.38
C ARG A 143 16.08 -1.61 4.98
N LEU A 144 14.85 -2.08 5.15
CA LEU A 144 13.63 -1.28 5.17
C LEU A 144 12.95 -1.44 6.52
N ASP A 145 12.71 -0.34 7.23
CA ASP A 145 11.99 -0.35 8.51
C ASP A 145 10.48 -0.34 8.27
N SER A 146 10.02 0.33 7.22
CA SER A 146 8.63 0.32 6.80
C SER A 146 8.49 0.38 5.28
N ILE A 147 7.48 -0.31 4.76
CA ILE A 147 7.01 -0.17 3.39
C ILE A 147 5.51 0.11 3.39
N ILE A 148 5.10 1.16 2.67
CA ILE A 148 3.71 1.60 2.60
C ILE A 148 3.16 1.32 1.20
N PHE A 149 2.27 0.34 1.12
CA PHE A 149 1.56 -0.05 -0.09
C PHE A 149 0.33 0.82 -0.29
N ASN A 150 0.54 1.98 -0.92
CA ASN A 150 -0.47 2.98 -1.22
C ASN A 150 -0.87 3.00 -2.71
N ALA A 151 0.01 2.61 -3.63
CA ALA A 151 -0.31 2.62 -5.05
C ALA A 151 -1.56 1.78 -5.35
N GLY A 152 -2.31 2.20 -6.35
CA GLY A 152 -3.51 1.51 -6.76
C GLY A 152 -4.46 2.43 -7.52
N PHE A 153 -5.44 1.84 -8.19
CA PHE A 153 -6.48 2.57 -8.90
C PHE A 153 -7.79 1.78 -8.96
N GLY A 154 -8.88 2.46 -9.32
CA GLY A 154 -10.24 1.93 -9.23
C GLY A 154 -10.78 1.19 -10.46
N GLY A 155 -10.16 1.34 -11.64
CA GLY A 155 -10.71 0.82 -12.90
C GLY A 155 -12.02 1.50 -13.36
N TRP A 156 -12.35 2.68 -12.81
CA TRP A 156 -13.62 3.35 -13.08
C TRP A 156 -13.67 4.01 -14.46
N THR A 157 -14.80 3.85 -15.14
CA THR A 157 -15.07 4.44 -16.46
C THR A 157 -15.98 5.64 -16.39
N GLY A 158 -16.71 5.83 -15.29
CA GLY A 158 -17.63 6.94 -15.11
C GLY A 158 -18.50 6.81 -13.88
N LEU A 159 -19.58 7.59 -13.86
CA LEU A 159 -20.59 7.60 -12.80
C LEU A 159 -21.97 7.31 -13.40
N ASP A 160 -22.76 6.49 -12.71
CA ASP A 160 -24.18 6.39 -12.96
C ASP A 160 -24.88 7.61 -12.34
N TRP A 161 -25.15 8.61 -13.18
CA TRP A 161 -25.77 9.86 -12.76
C TRP A 161 -27.19 9.66 -12.21
N ALA A 162 -27.97 8.74 -12.76
CA ALA A 162 -29.33 8.47 -12.28
C ALA A 162 -29.26 7.86 -10.87
N SER A 163 -28.41 6.84 -10.68
CA SER A 163 -28.16 6.24 -9.38
C SER A 163 -27.60 7.24 -8.37
N LEU A 164 -26.70 8.14 -8.78
CA LEU A 164 -26.19 9.23 -7.94
C LEU A 164 -27.34 10.12 -7.42
N PHE A 165 -28.19 10.64 -8.31
CA PHE A 165 -29.28 11.53 -7.91
C PHE A 165 -30.31 10.79 -7.06
N THR A 166 -30.72 9.59 -7.44
CA THR A 166 -31.65 8.77 -6.64
C THR A 166 -31.07 8.47 -5.25
N SER A 167 -29.79 8.10 -5.17
CA SER A 167 -29.12 7.80 -3.90
C SER A 167 -28.97 9.05 -3.02
N LEU A 168 -28.73 10.22 -3.61
CA LEU A 168 -28.67 11.49 -2.88
C LEU A 168 -29.99 11.77 -2.14
N PHE A 169 -31.14 11.55 -2.80
CA PHE A 169 -32.46 11.78 -2.19
C PHE A 169 -32.92 10.65 -1.27
N THR A 170 -32.49 9.41 -1.48
CA THR A 170 -32.96 8.24 -0.72
C THR A 170 -32.06 7.88 0.47
N GLN A 171 -30.74 8.06 0.35
CA GLN A 171 -29.76 7.65 1.37
C GLN A 171 -29.12 8.85 2.09
N GLY A 172 -29.24 10.05 1.51
CA GLY A 172 -28.67 11.28 2.02
C GLY A 172 -27.18 11.45 1.70
N LEU A 173 -26.71 12.70 1.82
CA LEU A 173 -25.36 13.11 1.41
C LEU A 173 -24.26 12.27 2.06
N LEU A 174 -24.34 12.04 3.37
CA LEU A 174 -23.28 11.38 4.12
C LEU A 174 -23.07 9.92 3.65
N SER A 175 -24.15 9.20 3.39
CA SER A 175 -24.06 7.82 2.88
C SER A 175 -23.38 7.80 1.51
N ILE A 176 -23.83 8.65 0.58
CA ILE A 176 -23.34 8.61 -0.81
C ILE A 176 -21.87 9.02 -0.96
N VAL A 177 -21.36 9.90 -0.11
CA VAL A 177 -19.95 10.32 -0.19
C VAL A 177 -19.00 9.42 0.62
N THR A 178 -19.55 8.56 1.50
CA THR A 178 -18.76 7.59 2.28
C THR A 178 -18.78 6.19 1.65
N TRP A 179 -19.94 5.73 1.18
CA TRP A 179 -20.16 4.42 0.55
C TRP A 179 -20.94 4.55 -0.77
N PRO A 180 -20.36 5.22 -1.77
CA PRO A 180 -20.97 5.41 -3.09
C PRO A 180 -21.30 4.09 -3.80
N SER A 181 -22.53 3.96 -4.32
CA SER A 181 -23.00 2.81 -5.10
C SER A 181 -23.23 3.11 -6.59
N PHE A 182 -22.73 4.26 -7.07
CA PHE A 182 -22.95 4.77 -8.42
C PHE A 182 -21.67 4.82 -9.26
N LYS A 183 -20.59 4.20 -8.80
CA LYS A 183 -19.34 4.10 -9.55
C LYS A 183 -19.49 3.04 -10.63
N LEU A 184 -19.12 3.39 -11.86
CA LEU A 184 -19.08 2.44 -12.97
C LEU A 184 -17.63 2.03 -13.20
N ALA A 185 -17.37 0.74 -13.24
CA ALA A 185 -16.09 0.16 -13.67
C ALA A 185 -16.30 -0.71 -14.92
N ARG A 186 -15.21 -0.99 -15.64
CA ARG A 186 -15.23 -1.89 -16.79
C ARG A 186 -14.72 -3.28 -16.37
N PRO A 187 -15.58 -4.32 -16.34
CA PRO A 187 -15.13 -5.69 -16.22
C PRO A 187 -14.23 -6.11 -17.40
N GLY A 188 -13.41 -7.14 -17.19
CA GLY A 188 -12.60 -7.77 -18.23
C GLY A 188 -11.24 -7.14 -18.48
N ALA A 189 -10.78 -6.21 -17.64
CA ALA A 189 -9.46 -5.59 -17.78
C ALA A 189 -8.36 -6.56 -17.29
N VAL A 190 -7.56 -7.08 -18.23
CA VAL A 190 -6.45 -8.00 -17.99
C VAL A 190 -5.14 -7.44 -18.53
N LEU A 191 -4.03 -7.75 -17.86
CA LEU A 191 -2.68 -7.36 -18.23
C LEU A 191 -2.04 -8.41 -19.13
N ASN A 192 -1.40 -7.93 -20.19
CA ASN A 192 -0.58 -8.77 -21.06
C ASN A 192 0.87 -8.72 -20.57
N GLN A 193 1.26 -9.70 -19.75
CA GLN A 193 2.64 -9.87 -19.31
C GLN A 193 3.46 -10.64 -20.35
N ARG A 194 4.77 -10.39 -20.42
CA ARG A 194 5.68 -11.07 -21.36
C ARG A 194 6.84 -11.72 -20.60
N PRO A 195 7.28 -12.93 -20.99
CA PRO A 195 8.49 -13.52 -20.43
C PRO A 195 9.74 -12.67 -20.72
N VAL A 196 10.70 -12.66 -19.79
CA VAL A 196 11.95 -11.87 -19.90
C VAL A 196 12.76 -12.19 -21.16
N ARG A 197 12.62 -13.41 -21.70
CA ARG A 197 13.33 -13.87 -22.91
C ARG A 197 12.57 -13.66 -24.22
N SER A 198 11.35 -13.10 -24.18
CA SER A 198 10.53 -12.91 -25.38
C SER A 198 11.14 -11.94 -26.40
N ASP A 199 12.03 -11.04 -25.96
CA ASP A 199 12.79 -10.12 -26.81
C ASP A 199 13.82 -10.84 -27.73
N LEU A 200 14.11 -12.11 -27.46
CA LEU A 200 15.00 -12.96 -28.27
C LEU A 200 14.26 -13.73 -29.37
N VAL A 201 12.92 -13.64 -29.43
CA VAL A 201 12.12 -14.28 -30.46
C VAL A 201 12.16 -13.40 -31.73
N PRO A 202 12.66 -13.91 -32.87
CA PRO A 202 12.68 -13.15 -34.12
C PRO A 202 11.29 -12.61 -34.48
N THR A 203 11.22 -11.41 -35.04
CA THR A 203 9.95 -10.73 -35.38
C THR A 203 9.04 -11.56 -36.29
N ASP A 204 9.63 -12.44 -37.08
CA ASP A 204 8.93 -13.25 -38.09
C ASP A 204 8.58 -14.66 -37.59
N SER A 205 8.85 -14.97 -36.31
CA SER A 205 8.47 -16.25 -35.70
C SER A 205 6.94 -16.36 -35.60
N PRO A 206 6.34 -17.53 -35.89
CA PRO A 206 4.93 -17.81 -35.58
C PRO A 206 4.63 -17.69 -34.08
N ASP A 207 5.65 -17.92 -33.23
CA ASP A 207 5.60 -17.74 -31.78
C ASP A 207 5.81 -16.26 -31.36
N ASN A 208 5.99 -15.39 -32.35
CA ASN A 208 5.88 -13.94 -32.37
C ASN A 208 4.56 -13.35 -31.79
N PRO A 209 4.41 -12.92 -30.53
CA PRO A 209 3.15 -12.29 -30.09
C PRO A 209 2.82 -10.96 -30.80
N LEU A 210 3.76 -10.36 -31.55
CA LEU A 210 3.53 -9.21 -32.43
C LEU A 210 3.33 -9.60 -33.91
N SER A 211 3.39 -10.89 -34.26
CA SER A 211 3.10 -11.34 -35.61
C SER A 211 1.61 -11.11 -35.93
N LEU A 212 1.28 -10.86 -37.20
CA LEU A 212 -0.13 -10.76 -37.62
C LEU A 212 -0.93 -12.04 -37.31
N ALA A 213 -0.24 -13.18 -37.17
CA ALA A 213 -0.83 -14.49 -36.89
C ALA A 213 -1.23 -14.66 -35.41
N SER A 214 -0.47 -14.09 -34.46
CA SER A 214 -0.80 -14.17 -33.02
C SER A 214 -2.04 -13.35 -32.64
N ALA A 215 -2.40 -12.34 -33.45
CA ALA A 215 -3.63 -11.56 -33.27
C ALA A 215 -4.91 -12.40 -33.48
N TYR A 216 -4.79 -13.59 -34.09
CA TYR A 216 -5.90 -14.52 -34.34
C TYR A 216 -5.78 -15.85 -33.56
N ASP A 217 -4.71 -16.05 -32.78
CA ASP A 217 -4.61 -17.22 -31.91
C ASP A 217 -5.49 -17.01 -30.67
N THR A 218 -6.45 -17.92 -30.48
CA THR A 218 -7.49 -17.84 -29.45
C THR A 218 -7.08 -18.53 -28.15
N LYS A 219 -5.82 -19.00 -28.05
CA LYS A 219 -5.22 -19.44 -26.78
C LYS A 219 -4.58 -18.24 -26.08
N PRO A 220 -4.88 -17.96 -24.80
CA PRO A 220 -4.16 -16.91 -24.08
C PRO A 220 -2.69 -17.31 -23.97
N SER A 221 -1.81 -16.53 -24.59
CA SER A 221 -0.35 -16.73 -24.58
C SER A 221 0.29 -16.44 -23.21
N SER A 222 -0.49 -15.95 -22.24
CA SER A 222 -0.09 -15.72 -20.85
C SER A 222 -1.22 -16.06 -19.88
N PRO A 223 -0.92 -16.45 -18.63
CA PRO A 223 -1.94 -16.60 -17.59
C PRO A 223 -2.74 -15.31 -17.42
N VAL A 224 -3.99 -15.43 -16.98
CA VAL A 224 -4.82 -14.25 -16.70
C VAL A 224 -4.26 -13.47 -15.51
N LEU A 225 -4.09 -12.17 -15.68
CA LEU A 225 -3.76 -11.23 -14.61
C LEU A 225 -4.70 -10.02 -14.65
N GLY A 226 -5.64 -9.94 -13.71
CA GLY A 226 -6.56 -8.80 -13.59
C GLY A 226 -5.81 -7.51 -13.30
N GLU A 227 -6.10 -6.44 -14.05
CA GLU A 227 -5.34 -5.18 -13.99
C GLU A 227 -5.47 -4.50 -12.62
N VAL A 228 -6.69 -4.34 -12.13
CA VAL A 228 -6.98 -3.71 -10.83
C VAL A 228 -6.46 -4.57 -9.69
N PHE A 229 -6.60 -5.90 -9.78
CA PHE A 229 -6.05 -6.84 -8.81
C PHE A 229 -4.52 -6.76 -8.74
N CYS A 230 -3.85 -6.70 -9.89
CA CYS A 230 -2.39 -6.58 -9.95
C CYS A 230 -1.91 -5.26 -9.35
N ALA A 231 -2.51 -4.14 -9.76
CA ALA A 231 -2.11 -2.81 -9.28
C ALA A 231 -2.36 -2.59 -7.78
N ASN A 232 -3.41 -3.20 -7.22
CA ASN A 232 -3.84 -2.94 -5.85
C ASN A 232 -3.38 -4.00 -4.84
N VAL A 233 -3.04 -5.21 -5.29
CA VAL A 233 -2.72 -6.35 -4.41
C VAL A 233 -1.53 -7.15 -4.92
N PHE A 234 -1.63 -7.79 -6.09
CA PHE A 234 -0.69 -8.85 -6.47
C PHE A 234 0.72 -8.33 -6.78
N GLY A 235 0.84 -7.18 -7.44
CA GLY A 235 2.14 -6.54 -7.65
C GLY A 235 2.82 -6.19 -6.33
N HIS A 236 2.07 -5.69 -5.34
CA HIS A 236 2.58 -5.42 -4.00
C HIS A 236 2.94 -6.69 -3.24
N TYR A 237 2.15 -7.75 -3.40
CA TYR A 237 2.38 -9.05 -2.78
C TYR A 237 3.71 -9.63 -3.23
N VAL A 238 3.93 -9.70 -4.54
CA VAL A 238 5.21 -10.11 -5.13
C VAL A 238 6.34 -9.20 -4.64
N PHE A 239 6.13 -7.88 -4.69
CA PHE A 239 7.16 -6.92 -4.25
C PHE A 239 7.55 -7.09 -2.77
N ALA A 240 6.60 -7.36 -1.88
CA ALA A 240 6.87 -7.62 -0.47
C ALA A 240 7.73 -8.88 -0.27
N HIS A 241 7.41 -9.95 -1.00
CA HIS A 241 8.16 -11.21 -0.95
C HIS A 241 9.61 -11.02 -1.41
N GLU A 242 9.82 -10.34 -2.54
CA GLU A 242 11.19 -10.08 -3.04
C GLU A 242 12.00 -9.16 -2.11
N LEU A 243 11.33 -8.32 -1.31
CA LEU A 243 11.98 -7.40 -0.36
C LEU A 243 12.20 -8.00 1.03
N LEU A 244 11.90 -9.28 1.26
CA LEU A 244 12.17 -9.93 2.55
C LEU A 244 13.62 -9.81 3.03
N PRO A 245 14.67 -9.83 2.17
CA PRO A 245 16.04 -9.60 2.63
C PRO A 245 16.25 -8.22 3.29
N LEU A 246 15.41 -7.23 2.98
CA LEU A 246 15.47 -5.88 3.59
C LEU A 246 14.46 -5.72 4.74
N LEU A 247 13.37 -6.48 4.73
CA LEU A 247 12.26 -6.38 5.70
C LEU A 247 12.42 -7.33 6.90
N SER A 248 13.10 -8.45 6.72
CA SER A 248 13.31 -9.45 7.79
C SER A 248 14.44 -9.01 8.73
N ARG A 249 14.48 -9.56 9.94
CA ARG A 249 15.49 -9.25 10.97
C ARG A 249 16.23 -10.49 11.42
N ALA A 250 17.44 -10.29 11.94
CA ALA A 250 18.26 -11.39 12.43
C ALA A 250 17.74 -11.88 13.79
N THR A 251 17.25 -10.96 14.62
CA THR A 251 16.89 -11.22 16.01
C THR A 251 15.55 -10.59 16.40
N PRO A 252 14.78 -11.19 17.33
CA PRO A 252 13.49 -10.64 17.79
C PRO A 252 13.62 -9.32 18.57
N GLU A 253 14.81 -9.00 19.06
CA GLU A 253 15.11 -7.75 19.79
C GLU A 253 15.21 -6.54 18.84
N GLU A 254 15.35 -6.77 17.54
CA GLU A 254 15.27 -5.71 16.53
C GLU A 254 13.82 -5.32 16.26
N THR A 255 13.59 -4.03 16.03
CA THR A 255 12.30 -3.55 15.51
C THR A 255 11.96 -4.29 14.21
N PRO A 256 10.85 -5.04 14.15
CA PRO A 256 10.48 -5.81 12.98
C PRO A 256 10.16 -4.88 11.82
N GLY A 257 10.53 -5.27 10.60
CA GLY A 257 10.09 -4.55 9.40
C GLY A 257 8.57 -4.51 9.32
N ARG A 258 8.01 -3.39 8.86
CA ARG A 258 6.56 -3.18 8.78
C ARG A 258 6.09 -3.11 7.33
N VAL A 259 5.13 -3.94 6.96
CA VAL A 259 4.42 -3.88 5.67
C VAL A 259 3.03 -3.31 5.92
N ILE A 260 2.80 -2.09 5.44
CA ILE A 260 1.61 -1.30 5.73
C ILE A 260 0.74 -1.26 4.48
N TRP A 261 -0.35 -2.04 4.49
CA TRP A 261 -1.29 -2.14 3.39
C TRP A 261 -2.31 -1.00 3.44
N THR A 262 -2.55 -0.34 2.30
CA THR A 262 -3.60 0.68 2.16
C THR A 262 -4.82 0.09 1.48
N SER A 263 -5.86 -0.14 2.29
CA SER A 263 -7.19 -0.53 1.86
C SER A 263 -8.11 0.68 1.68
N SER A 264 -9.42 0.44 1.64
CA SER A 264 -10.49 1.44 1.54
C SER A 264 -11.47 1.31 2.70
N ILE A 265 -12.34 2.29 2.93
CA ILE A 265 -13.49 2.17 3.84
C ILE A 265 -14.63 1.34 3.25
N GLU A 266 -14.62 1.12 1.94
CA GLU A 266 -15.72 0.51 1.18
C GLU A 266 -15.72 -1.03 0.95
N PRO A 267 -14.70 -1.84 1.30
CA PRO A 267 -14.64 -3.23 0.87
C PRO A 267 -15.63 -4.14 1.64
N GLN A 268 -16.88 -4.14 1.20
CA GLN A 268 -17.92 -5.05 1.70
C GLN A 268 -17.74 -6.46 1.13
N ALA A 269 -18.16 -7.47 1.88
CA ALA A 269 -17.99 -8.88 1.54
C ALA A 269 -18.62 -9.24 0.18
N ARG A 270 -19.73 -8.62 -0.18
CA ARG A 270 -20.47 -8.84 -1.44
C ARG A 270 -19.64 -8.61 -2.72
N HIS A 271 -18.58 -7.81 -2.65
CA HIS A 271 -17.78 -7.46 -3.84
C HIS A 271 -16.72 -8.52 -4.18
N PHE A 272 -16.37 -9.39 -3.23
CA PHE A 272 -15.34 -10.40 -3.41
C PHE A 272 -15.96 -11.79 -3.56
N ARG A 273 -15.57 -12.49 -4.61
CA ARG A 273 -15.92 -13.89 -4.82
C ARG A 273 -14.65 -14.69 -5.06
N LEU A 274 -14.58 -15.90 -4.50
CA LEU A 274 -13.40 -16.76 -4.63
C LEU A 274 -13.24 -17.35 -6.04
N ASP A 275 -14.34 -17.53 -6.78
CA ASP A 275 -14.35 -18.01 -8.16
C ASP A 275 -13.92 -16.93 -9.16
N ASP A 276 -14.14 -15.65 -8.84
CA ASP A 276 -13.58 -14.48 -9.54
C ASP A 276 -12.48 -13.81 -8.69
N PHE A 277 -11.46 -14.59 -8.29
CA PHE A 277 -10.44 -14.17 -7.33
C PHE A 277 -9.72 -12.87 -7.72
N GLN A 278 -9.45 -12.70 -9.02
CA GLN A 278 -8.75 -11.54 -9.57
C GLN A 278 -9.70 -10.38 -9.90
N GLY A 279 -11.00 -10.53 -9.67
CA GLY A 279 -12.00 -9.49 -9.91
C GLY A 279 -12.10 -9.06 -11.38
N VAL A 280 -11.99 -10.01 -12.31
CA VAL A 280 -12.05 -9.74 -13.75
C VAL A 280 -13.50 -9.70 -14.23
N GLU A 281 -14.39 -10.48 -13.61
CA GLU A 281 -15.81 -10.57 -14.00
C GLU A 281 -16.70 -9.57 -13.25
N THR A 282 -16.29 -9.17 -12.04
CA THR A 282 -17.07 -8.26 -11.18
C THR A 282 -17.18 -6.82 -11.71
N GLU A 283 -18.29 -6.17 -11.42
CA GLU A 283 -18.50 -4.73 -11.65
C GLU A 283 -17.86 -3.84 -10.57
N GLY A 284 -17.34 -4.45 -9.48
CA GLY A 284 -16.63 -3.76 -8.39
C GLY A 284 -15.19 -4.26 -8.20
N PRO A 285 -14.30 -4.21 -9.22
CA PRO A 285 -12.96 -4.78 -9.14
C PRO A 285 -12.10 -4.07 -8.07
N TYR A 286 -12.32 -2.78 -7.86
CA TYR A 286 -11.65 -2.02 -6.80
C TYR A 286 -12.03 -2.55 -5.42
N GLU A 287 -13.34 -2.60 -5.13
CA GLU A 287 -13.86 -3.05 -3.85
C GLU A 287 -13.49 -4.51 -3.58
N SER A 288 -13.53 -5.37 -4.61
CA SER A 288 -13.04 -6.76 -4.56
C SER A 288 -11.57 -6.83 -4.15
N SER A 289 -10.69 -6.08 -4.84
CA SER A 289 -9.24 -6.06 -4.53
C SER A 289 -8.95 -5.54 -3.12
N LYS A 290 -9.69 -4.54 -2.64
CA LYS A 290 -9.55 -4.00 -1.28
C LYS A 290 -10.10 -4.95 -0.22
N ARG A 291 -11.14 -5.73 -0.53
CA ARG A 291 -11.63 -6.80 0.35
C ARG A 291 -10.62 -7.92 0.48
N LEU A 292 -9.99 -8.33 -0.61
CA LEU A 292 -8.89 -9.29 -0.60
C LEU A 292 -7.74 -8.76 0.28
N THR A 293 -7.36 -7.48 0.13
CA THR A 293 -6.33 -6.83 0.96
C THR A 293 -6.66 -6.89 2.46
N ASP A 294 -7.91 -6.60 2.85
CA ASP A 294 -8.35 -6.65 4.24
C ASP A 294 -8.15 -8.06 4.83
N VAL A 295 -8.66 -9.08 4.14
CA VAL A 295 -8.61 -10.46 4.62
C VAL A 295 -7.16 -10.96 4.65
N LEU A 296 -6.37 -10.70 3.60
CA LEU A 296 -4.96 -11.09 3.51
C LEU A 296 -4.16 -10.54 4.70
N CYS A 297 -4.29 -9.24 4.97
CA CYS A 297 -3.52 -8.56 6.02
C CYS A 297 -3.95 -9.01 7.42
N LEU A 298 -5.26 -9.00 7.71
CA LEU A 298 -5.78 -9.32 9.05
C LEU A 298 -5.58 -10.79 9.42
N THR A 299 -5.52 -11.69 8.45
CA THR A 299 -5.34 -13.12 8.72
C THR A 299 -3.88 -13.58 8.69
N SER A 300 -2.93 -12.72 8.27
CA SER A 300 -1.51 -13.05 8.10
C SER A 300 -0.81 -13.60 9.36
N HIS A 301 -1.29 -13.20 10.54
CA HIS A 301 -0.72 -13.61 11.82
C HIS A 301 -1.42 -14.84 12.41
N LEU A 302 -2.52 -15.33 11.83
CA LEU A 302 -3.28 -16.45 12.38
C LEU A 302 -2.56 -17.79 12.16
N PRO A 303 -2.58 -18.72 13.14
CA PRO A 303 -1.90 -20.02 13.00
C PRO A 303 -2.33 -20.85 11.80
N ALA A 304 -3.61 -20.80 11.41
CA ALA A 304 -4.12 -21.52 10.23
C ALA A 304 -3.48 -21.00 8.93
N THR A 305 -3.42 -19.68 8.79
CA THR A 305 -2.82 -18.97 7.65
C THR A 305 -1.30 -19.12 7.60
N GLN A 306 -0.62 -19.15 8.74
CA GLN A 306 0.84 -19.26 8.79
C GLN A 306 1.37 -20.54 8.12
N LYS A 307 0.59 -21.62 8.14
CA LYS A 307 0.98 -22.88 7.48
C LYS A 307 1.03 -22.73 5.95
N VAL A 308 0.08 -22.02 5.36
CA VAL A 308 0.00 -21.82 3.90
C VAL A 308 0.85 -20.65 3.42
N SER A 309 1.10 -19.66 4.26
CA SER A 309 1.92 -18.48 3.96
C SER A 309 3.41 -18.65 4.29
N ALA A 310 3.84 -19.83 4.74
CA ALA A 310 5.21 -20.06 5.18
C ALA A 310 6.26 -19.80 4.08
N SER A 311 5.96 -20.18 2.83
CA SER A 311 6.82 -19.91 1.67
C SER A 311 6.94 -18.41 1.40
N PHE A 312 5.84 -17.67 1.50
CA PHE A 312 5.84 -16.23 1.31
C PHE A 312 6.81 -15.51 2.26
N PHE A 313 6.97 -15.94 3.50
CA PHE A 313 7.83 -15.26 4.48
C PHE A 313 9.27 -15.77 4.53
N LYS A 314 9.67 -16.60 3.56
CA LYS A 314 11.03 -17.13 3.47
C LYS A 314 11.79 -16.41 2.35
N PRO A 315 12.92 -15.72 2.64
CA PRO A 315 13.79 -15.21 1.58
C PRO A 315 14.22 -16.32 0.61
N GLU A 316 14.31 -15.98 -0.67
CA GLU A 316 14.68 -16.92 -1.73
C GLU A 316 16.12 -17.43 -1.61
N ASP A 317 17.06 -16.55 -1.23
CA ASP A 317 18.43 -16.96 -0.93
C ASP A 317 18.46 -17.75 0.40
N PRO A 318 18.86 -19.04 0.39
CA PRO A 318 18.93 -19.86 1.60
C PRO A 318 19.82 -19.25 2.70
N LYS A 319 20.87 -18.52 2.33
CA LYS A 319 21.75 -17.85 3.31
C LYS A 319 21.02 -16.70 3.99
N ALA A 320 20.31 -15.87 3.21
CA ALA A 320 19.47 -14.81 3.75
C ALA A 320 18.35 -15.36 4.63
N ALA A 321 17.70 -16.46 4.22
CA ALA A 321 16.65 -17.11 5.00
C ALA A 321 17.14 -17.65 6.34
N GLN A 322 18.38 -18.15 6.40
CA GLN A 322 18.99 -18.59 7.66
C GLN A 322 19.41 -17.41 8.54
N ALA A 323 19.93 -16.34 7.94
CA ALA A 323 20.44 -15.17 8.65
C ALA A 323 19.34 -14.24 9.17
N LEU A 324 18.16 -14.25 8.54
CA LEU A 324 17.05 -13.31 8.82
C LEU A 324 15.75 -14.07 9.16
N PRO A 325 15.69 -14.81 10.28
CA PRO A 325 14.54 -15.65 10.62
C PRO A 325 13.31 -14.87 11.07
N VAL A 326 13.46 -13.60 11.46
CA VAL A 326 12.34 -12.79 11.97
C VAL A 326 11.63 -12.10 10.82
N ARG A 327 10.42 -12.57 10.51
CA ARG A 327 9.58 -12.02 9.44
C ARG A 327 9.03 -10.61 9.75
N PRO A 328 8.70 -9.81 8.72
CA PRO A 328 8.03 -8.53 8.93
C PRO A 328 6.60 -8.70 9.45
N SER A 329 6.08 -7.62 10.04
CA SER A 329 4.70 -7.49 10.52
C SER A 329 3.83 -6.79 9.49
N PHE A 330 2.61 -7.29 9.30
CA PHE A 330 1.62 -6.70 8.39
C PHE A 330 0.64 -5.84 9.18
N TYR A 331 0.35 -4.65 8.67
CA TYR A 331 -0.62 -3.71 9.24
C TYR A 331 -1.57 -3.20 8.16
N LEU A 332 -2.83 -3.02 8.53
CA LEU A 332 -3.88 -2.61 7.60
C LEU A 332 -4.33 -1.18 7.90
N THR A 333 -4.36 -0.34 6.87
CA THR A 333 -4.79 1.05 6.97
C THR A 333 -5.79 1.42 5.89
N HIS A 334 -6.47 2.56 6.02
CA HIS A 334 -7.18 3.20 4.91
C HIS A 334 -7.17 4.73 5.05
N PRO A 335 -7.20 5.49 3.94
CA PRO A 335 -7.02 6.94 3.96
C PRO A 335 -8.30 7.72 4.25
N GLY A 336 -9.40 7.04 4.59
CA GLY A 336 -10.75 7.61 4.54
C GLY A 336 -11.12 8.03 3.10
N VAL A 337 -11.89 9.11 2.97
CA VAL A 337 -12.35 9.69 1.71
C VAL A 337 -11.54 10.96 1.42
N VAL A 338 -10.76 10.91 0.35
CA VAL A 338 -9.85 11.98 -0.10
C VAL A 338 -10.24 12.42 -1.50
N ALA A 339 -10.29 13.74 -1.70
CA ALA A 339 -10.46 14.32 -3.03
C ALA A 339 -9.19 14.07 -3.86
N SER A 340 -9.28 13.14 -4.81
CA SER A 340 -8.20 12.79 -5.72
C SER A 340 -8.72 12.71 -7.16
N ASN A 341 -7.80 12.73 -8.14
CA ASN A 341 -8.13 12.66 -9.57
C ASN A 341 -8.54 11.24 -10.02
N LEU A 342 -9.07 10.42 -9.11
CA LEU A 342 -9.36 9.02 -9.36
C LEU A 342 -10.63 8.82 -10.22
N PHE A 343 -11.51 9.83 -10.30
CA PHE A 343 -12.74 9.78 -11.12
C PHE A 343 -12.62 10.61 -12.41
N PRO A 344 -12.81 10.00 -13.58
CA PRO A 344 -12.98 10.76 -14.82
C PRO A 344 -14.40 11.35 -14.86
N VAL A 345 -14.54 12.67 -14.75
CA VAL A 345 -15.84 13.35 -14.86
C VAL A 345 -15.84 14.45 -15.94
N PRO A 346 -16.92 14.58 -16.73
CA PRO A 346 -17.09 15.68 -17.68
C PRO A 346 -17.20 17.03 -16.94
N PHE A 347 -16.57 18.10 -17.42
CA PHE A 347 -16.37 19.37 -16.69
C PHE A 347 -15.58 19.22 -15.38
N PRO A 348 -14.32 18.74 -15.46
CA PRO A 348 -13.55 18.32 -14.30
C PRO A 348 -13.34 19.41 -13.26
N PHE A 349 -13.25 20.68 -13.67
CA PHE A 349 -12.96 21.77 -12.73
C PHE A 349 -14.12 22.04 -11.75
N ILE A 350 -15.34 22.28 -12.24
CA ILE A 350 -16.48 22.64 -11.39
C ILE A 350 -16.90 21.45 -10.52
N LEU A 351 -16.97 20.25 -11.11
CA LEU A 351 -17.37 19.06 -10.37
C LEU A 351 -16.34 18.65 -9.32
N PHE A 352 -15.04 18.84 -9.57
CA PHE A 352 -14.02 18.56 -8.56
C PHE A 352 -14.16 19.47 -7.34
N TRP A 353 -14.40 20.78 -7.54
CA TRP A 353 -14.64 21.70 -6.43
C TRP A 353 -15.95 21.41 -5.69
N ALA A 354 -17.02 21.09 -6.42
CA ALA A 354 -18.28 20.68 -5.81
C ALA A 354 -18.15 19.39 -5.00
N TYR A 355 -17.43 18.39 -5.53
CA TYR A 355 -17.12 17.15 -4.83
C TYR A 355 -16.30 17.41 -3.57
N LYS A 356 -15.22 18.19 -3.67
CA LYS A 356 -14.40 18.57 -2.52
C LYS A 356 -15.21 19.30 -1.45
N PHE A 357 -16.11 20.20 -1.85
CA PHE A 357 -17.04 20.86 -0.94
C PHE A 357 -17.99 19.86 -0.27
N ALA A 358 -18.56 18.92 -1.03
CA ALA A 358 -19.42 17.86 -0.48
C ALA A 358 -18.69 17.00 0.57
N LEU A 359 -17.41 16.68 0.36
CA LEU A 359 -16.60 15.97 1.36
C LEU A 359 -16.40 16.80 2.63
N TYR A 360 -16.12 18.11 2.50
CA TYR A 360 -16.02 18.99 3.67
C TYR A 360 -17.36 19.13 4.41
N LEU A 361 -18.47 19.19 3.67
CA LEU A 361 -19.80 19.21 4.27
C LEU A 361 -20.08 17.92 5.04
N ALA A 362 -19.75 16.75 4.48
CA ALA A 362 -19.89 15.48 5.19
C ALA A 362 -19.03 15.41 6.45
N ARG A 363 -17.80 15.96 6.43
CA ARG A 363 -16.98 16.13 7.64
C ARG A 363 -17.67 17.01 8.68
N TRP A 364 -18.24 18.15 8.26
CA TRP A 364 -18.96 19.04 9.16
C TRP A 364 -20.27 18.45 9.71
N LEU A 365 -20.85 17.50 8.99
CA LEU A 365 -21.99 16.70 9.48
C LEU A 365 -21.56 15.55 10.41
N GLY A 366 -20.30 15.56 10.89
CA GLY A 366 -19.81 14.66 11.94
C GLY A 366 -19.13 13.40 11.44
N SER A 367 -18.88 13.26 10.13
CA SER A 367 -18.19 12.09 9.60
C SER A 367 -16.69 12.10 9.92
N PRO A 368 -16.16 11.05 10.60
CA PRO A 368 -14.73 10.94 10.83
C PRO A 368 -13.96 10.62 9.54
N TRP A 369 -14.62 10.03 8.54
CA TRP A 369 -13.96 9.40 7.40
C TRP A 369 -13.69 10.34 6.25
N HIS A 370 -13.78 11.66 6.45
CA HIS A 370 -13.53 12.67 5.43
C HIS A 370 -12.28 13.51 5.72
N PRO A 371 -11.07 12.96 5.58
CA PRO A 371 -9.83 13.74 5.62
C PRO A 371 -9.72 14.78 4.49
N VAL A 372 -10.38 14.52 3.35
CA VAL A 372 -10.48 15.36 2.15
C VAL A 372 -9.17 15.56 1.38
N THR A 373 -8.02 15.67 2.05
CA THR A 373 -6.71 15.89 1.42
C THR A 373 -5.81 14.67 1.55
N GLY A 374 -4.87 14.51 0.62
CA GLY A 374 -3.87 13.43 0.67
C GLY A 374 -3.06 13.42 1.97
N TYR A 375 -2.61 14.59 2.41
CA TYR A 375 -1.88 14.76 3.68
C TYR A 375 -2.71 14.31 4.90
N ASN A 376 -4.00 14.67 4.97
CA ASN A 376 -4.84 14.24 6.08
C ASN A 376 -5.14 12.73 6.01
N GLY A 377 -5.35 12.21 4.79
CA GLY A 377 -5.53 10.78 4.52
C GLY A 377 -4.30 9.93 4.84
N ALA A 378 -3.14 10.54 5.05
CA ALA A 378 -1.91 9.86 5.44
C ALA A 378 -1.80 9.56 6.95
N ALA A 379 -2.74 9.99 7.79
CA ALA A 379 -2.64 9.87 9.25
C ALA A 379 -2.34 8.44 9.74
N ALA A 380 -3.16 7.47 9.34
CA ALA A 380 -3.03 6.08 9.76
C ALA A 380 -1.72 5.41 9.29
N PRO A 381 -1.36 5.42 7.98
CA PRO A 381 -0.13 4.77 7.55
C PRO A 381 1.14 5.41 8.14
N VAL A 382 1.16 6.74 8.32
CA VAL A 382 2.31 7.42 8.95
C VAL A 382 2.40 7.11 10.44
N TRP A 383 1.26 7.07 11.14
CA TRP A 383 1.23 6.66 12.54
C TRP A 383 1.78 5.24 12.71
N ILE A 384 1.32 4.26 11.91
CA ILE A 384 1.85 2.89 11.97
C ILE A 384 3.35 2.85 11.64
N ALA A 385 3.84 3.66 10.70
CA ALA A 385 5.27 3.70 10.36
C ALA A 385 6.14 4.33 11.47
N LEU A 386 5.61 5.28 12.24
CA LEU A 386 6.37 6.04 13.23
C LEU A 386 6.12 5.62 14.68
N GLN A 387 5.09 4.84 14.99
CA GLN A 387 4.79 4.44 16.36
C GLN A 387 5.87 3.51 16.94
N ASP A 388 6.07 3.55 18.25
CA ASP A 388 6.87 2.58 18.98
C ASP A 388 6.25 1.18 18.94
N ASP A 389 7.11 0.14 18.99
CA ASP A 389 6.67 -1.24 18.87
C ASP A 389 5.83 -1.68 20.08
N GLU A 390 6.15 -1.16 21.27
CA GLU A 390 5.46 -1.45 22.52
C GLU A 390 3.98 -1.07 22.43
N THR A 391 3.67 0.14 21.96
CA THR A 391 2.29 0.60 21.75
C THR A 391 1.57 -0.24 20.68
N LEU A 392 2.24 -0.60 19.59
CA LEU A 392 1.62 -1.43 18.54
C LEU A 392 1.31 -2.85 19.03
N VAL A 393 2.14 -3.40 19.92
CA VAL A 393 1.91 -4.70 20.56
C VAL A 393 0.78 -4.61 21.59
N GLU A 394 0.78 -3.58 22.44
CA GLU A 394 -0.27 -3.36 23.45
C GLU A 394 -1.66 -3.24 22.80
N LEU A 395 -1.74 -2.54 21.67
CA LEU A 395 -2.99 -2.36 20.93
C LEU A 395 -3.38 -3.57 20.07
N ASP A 396 -2.54 -4.61 19.99
CA ASP A 396 -2.65 -5.71 19.03
C ASP A 396 -2.92 -5.19 17.60
N ALA A 397 -2.13 -4.19 17.18
CA ALA A 397 -2.42 -3.36 16.02
C ALA A 397 -2.48 -4.14 14.69
N LYS A 398 -1.99 -5.39 14.66
CA LYS A 398 -2.05 -6.30 13.50
C LYS A 398 -3.46 -6.84 13.26
N LYS A 399 -4.33 -6.83 14.27
CA LYS A 399 -5.74 -7.25 14.18
C LYS A 399 -6.69 -6.12 13.81
N ILE A 400 -6.19 -4.91 13.65
CA ILE A 400 -7.01 -3.71 13.51
C ILE A 400 -6.81 -3.11 12.13
N LYS A 401 -7.92 -2.71 11.51
CA LYS A 401 -7.92 -1.81 10.37
C LYS A 401 -7.90 -0.37 10.86
N TRP A 402 -6.81 0.35 10.59
CA TRP A 402 -6.60 1.72 11.06
C TRP A 402 -6.99 2.75 9.99
N GLY A 403 -7.98 3.58 10.29
CA GLY A 403 -8.43 4.64 9.39
C GLY A 403 -7.85 6.01 9.74
N SER A 404 -7.46 6.74 8.71
CA SER A 404 -7.21 8.18 8.82
C SER A 404 -8.54 8.89 9.05
N ALA A 405 -8.73 9.41 10.26
CA ALA A 405 -9.93 10.11 10.67
C ALA A 405 -9.68 11.61 10.78
N THR A 406 -10.73 12.41 10.68
CA THR A 406 -10.65 13.86 10.87
C THR A 406 -11.87 14.37 11.61
N SER A 407 -11.66 15.18 12.63
CA SER A 407 -12.72 15.81 13.40
C SER A 407 -13.43 16.91 12.60
N PHE A 408 -14.55 17.39 13.15
CA PHE A 408 -15.26 18.57 12.62
C PHE A 408 -14.32 19.78 12.40
N SER A 409 -13.43 20.04 13.36
CA SER A 409 -12.48 21.16 13.32
C SER A 409 -11.28 20.94 12.39
N GLY A 410 -11.16 19.76 11.79
CA GLY A 410 -10.04 19.42 10.92
C GLY A 410 -8.85 18.77 11.62
N ARG A 411 -8.97 18.44 12.92
CA ARG A 411 -7.92 17.69 13.64
C ARG A 411 -7.84 16.28 13.06
N GLN A 412 -6.65 15.85 12.64
CA GLN A 412 -6.43 14.51 12.13
C GLN A 412 -6.17 13.55 13.30
N ASP A 413 -6.78 12.38 13.25
CA ASP A 413 -6.61 11.32 14.25
C ASP A 413 -6.53 9.95 13.54
N VAL A 414 -6.14 8.92 14.29
CA VAL A 414 -6.15 7.52 13.81
C VAL A 414 -7.22 6.75 14.57
N LYS A 415 -8.05 6.00 13.84
CA LYS A 415 -9.27 5.39 14.38
C LYS A 415 -9.41 3.93 13.95
N LYS A 416 -9.93 3.07 14.83
CA LYS A 416 -10.28 1.67 14.50
C LYS A 416 -11.49 1.63 13.56
N THR A 417 -11.41 0.81 12.52
CA THR A 417 -12.46 0.65 11.51
C THR A 417 -13.00 -0.77 11.54
N GLU A 418 -14.32 -0.92 11.56
CA GLU A 418 -14.97 -2.22 11.50
C GLU A 418 -14.75 -2.87 10.12
N VAL A 419 -14.43 -4.17 10.12
CA VAL A 419 -14.33 -4.99 8.92
C VAL A 419 -15.42 -6.06 8.97
N GLU A 420 -16.26 -6.13 7.93
CA GLU A 420 -17.34 -7.11 7.85
C GLU A 420 -16.78 -8.55 7.96
N GLY A 421 -17.32 -9.34 8.89
CA GLY A 421 -16.86 -10.70 9.20
C GLY A 421 -15.64 -10.78 10.13
N TRP A 422 -15.03 -9.66 10.51
CA TRP A 422 -13.88 -9.62 11.44
C TRP A 422 -14.13 -8.75 12.69
N GLY A 423 -14.97 -7.72 12.57
CA GLY A 423 -15.18 -6.72 13.61
C GLY A 423 -14.07 -5.67 13.62
N TRP A 424 -13.82 -5.04 14.78
CA TRP A 424 -12.74 -4.04 14.93
C TRP A 424 -11.39 -4.67 15.24
N GLU A 425 -11.39 -5.80 15.95
CA GLU A 425 -10.19 -6.37 16.61
C GLU A 425 -10.08 -7.90 16.44
N GLY A 426 -10.88 -8.51 15.56
CA GLY A 426 -10.91 -9.98 15.41
C GLY A 426 -11.64 -10.67 16.56
N ALA A 427 -12.59 -9.99 17.18
CA ALA A 427 -13.36 -10.49 18.30
C ALA A 427 -14.82 -10.04 18.19
N VAL A 428 -15.74 -10.90 18.66
CA VAL A 428 -17.15 -10.55 18.80
C VAL A 428 -17.31 -9.61 19.98
N GLU A 429 -17.79 -8.39 19.69
CA GLU A 429 -18.10 -7.38 20.70
C GLU A 429 -19.62 -7.23 20.83
N ASP A 430 -20.15 -7.34 22.05
CA ASP A 430 -21.56 -7.10 22.31
C ASP A 430 -21.88 -5.60 22.44
N ARG A 431 -23.18 -5.27 22.47
CA ARG A 431 -23.64 -3.88 22.54
C ARG A 431 -23.21 -3.18 23.83
N ASP A 432 -23.05 -3.92 24.92
CA ASP A 432 -22.62 -3.38 26.22
C ASP A 432 -21.12 -3.05 26.21
N SER A 433 -20.30 -3.82 25.50
CA SER A 433 -18.91 -3.50 25.21
C SER A 433 -18.80 -2.21 24.40
N LEU A 434 -19.56 -2.10 23.31
CA LEU A 434 -19.55 -0.92 22.44
C LEU A 434 -20.07 0.35 23.14
N SER A 435 -21.00 0.22 24.08
CA SER A 435 -21.51 1.36 24.86
C SER A 435 -20.46 1.89 25.84
N ARG A 436 -19.55 1.02 26.32
CA ARG A 436 -18.44 1.33 27.23
C ARG A 436 -17.12 1.65 26.51
N ASP A 437 -17.14 1.85 25.19
CA ASP A 437 -15.95 2.26 24.43
C ASP A 437 -15.30 3.51 25.07
N PRO A 438 -14.03 3.42 25.52
CA PRO A 438 -13.37 4.53 26.21
C PRO A 438 -13.03 5.70 25.28
N ALA A 439 -13.10 5.51 23.96
CA ALA A 439 -12.83 6.58 23.01
C ALA A 439 -13.90 7.69 23.11
N THR A 440 -13.50 8.94 22.79
CA THR A 440 -14.41 10.10 22.88
C THR A 440 -14.66 10.73 21.52
N GLY A 441 -15.82 11.38 21.36
CA GLY A 441 -16.17 12.13 20.16
C GLY A 441 -16.16 11.26 18.90
N VAL A 442 -15.50 11.74 17.84
CA VAL A 442 -15.42 11.05 16.54
C VAL A 442 -14.62 9.74 16.59
N LEU A 443 -13.86 9.49 17.66
CA LEU A 443 -13.05 8.28 17.81
C LEU A 443 -13.84 7.06 18.29
N ARG A 444 -15.03 7.25 18.88
CA ARG A 444 -15.92 6.16 19.30
C ARG A 444 -16.21 5.18 18.16
N LYS A 445 -16.03 3.86 18.36
CA LYS A 445 -16.23 2.79 17.36
C LYS A 445 -17.52 2.93 16.56
N VAL A 446 -18.63 3.27 17.24
CA VAL A 446 -19.96 3.46 16.64
C VAL A 446 -20.06 4.69 15.73
N VAL A 447 -19.23 5.71 15.92
CA VAL A 447 -19.25 6.93 15.09
C VAL A 447 -18.54 6.66 13.76
N GLY A 448 -19.28 6.85 12.67
CA GLY A 448 -18.82 6.51 11.32
C GLY A 448 -18.97 5.02 10.97
N ARG A 449 -19.59 4.20 11.83
CA ARG A 449 -19.93 2.81 11.48
C ARG A 449 -20.85 2.81 10.25
N ASN A 450 -20.66 1.84 9.34
CA ASN A 450 -21.54 1.70 8.18
C ASN A 450 -22.98 1.47 8.68
N PRO A 451 -23.99 2.23 8.20
CA PRO A 451 -25.36 2.11 8.68
C PRO A 451 -25.98 0.73 8.42
N ASN A 452 -25.46 -0.02 7.44
CA ASN A 452 -25.89 -1.37 7.11
C ASN A 452 -25.03 -2.45 7.78
N ALA A 453 -24.08 -2.08 8.65
CA ALA A 453 -23.25 -3.05 9.37
C ALA A 453 -24.13 -3.90 10.30
N LYS A 454 -23.87 -5.20 10.30
CA LYS A 454 -24.49 -6.16 11.20
C LYS A 454 -23.53 -6.50 12.32
N ASP A 455 -24.08 -6.83 13.49
CA ASP A 455 -23.28 -7.27 14.63
C ASP A 455 -22.60 -8.60 14.30
N LEU A 456 -21.30 -8.71 14.61
CA LEU A 456 -20.46 -9.84 14.24
C LEU A 456 -20.89 -11.11 14.99
N SER A 457 -21.08 -12.22 14.28
CA SER A 457 -21.27 -13.54 14.89
C SER A 457 -19.96 -14.34 14.96
N LYS A 458 -19.92 -15.37 15.81
CA LYS A 458 -18.76 -16.28 15.92
C LYS A 458 -18.56 -17.08 14.63
N GLU A 459 -19.64 -17.44 13.97
CA GLU A 459 -19.65 -18.16 12.69
C GLU A 459 -19.03 -17.29 11.59
N GLN A 460 -19.43 -16.02 11.52
CA GLN A 460 -18.86 -15.07 10.55
C GLN A 460 -17.35 -14.86 10.76
N LEU A 461 -16.90 -14.80 12.03
CA LEU A 461 -15.48 -14.72 12.35
C LEU A 461 -14.73 -15.96 11.88
N ALA A 462 -15.25 -17.16 12.16
CA ALA A 462 -14.65 -18.41 11.70
C ALA A 462 -14.63 -18.51 10.16
N GLU A 463 -15.68 -18.08 9.47
CA GLU A 463 -15.73 -18.00 8.01
C GLU A 463 -14.66 -17.05 7.45
N PHE A 464 -14.41 -15.93 8.11
CA PHE A 464 -13.37 -14.97 7.73
C PHE A 464 -11.96 -15.58 7.86
N GLU A 465 -11.68 -16.34 8.92
CA GLU A 465 -10.39 -17.04 9.08
C GLU A 465 -10.17 -18.12 8.01
N VAL A 466 -11.23 -18.88 7.70
CA VAL A 466 -11.20 -19.87 6.61
C VAL A 466 -10.98 -19.19 5.26
N LEU A 467 -11.64 -18.06 5.02
CA LEU A 467 -11.44 -17.25 3.82
C LEU A 467 -10.00 -16.77 3.70
N GLY A 468 -9.39 -16.34 4.80
CA GLY A 468 -7.96 -15.98 4.85
C GLY A 468 -7.05 -17.09 4.41
N THR A 469 -7.27 -18.30 4.92
CA THR A 469 -6.47 -19.47 4.52
C THR A 469 -6.60 -19.76 3.01
N LYS A 470 -7.81 -19.65 2.46
CA LYS A 470 -8.05 -19.84 1.01
C LYS A 470 -7.38 -18.75 0.17
N ILE A 471 -7.48 -17.48 0.60
CA ILE A 471 -6.84 -16.35 -0.08
C ILE A 471 -5.32 -16.52 -0.10
N TRP A 472 -4.71 -16.84 1.04
CA TRP A 472 -3.26 -17.04 1.10
C TRP A 472 -2.78 -18.19 0.23
N ALA A 473 -3.49 -19.32 0.21
CA ALA A 473 -3.16 -20.43 -0.67
C ALA A 473 -3.24 -20.04 -2.15
N GLU A 474 -4.26 -19.28 -2.55
CA GLU A 474 -4.44 -18.83 -3.93
C GLU A 474 -3.42 -17.76 -4.35
N MET A 475 -3.07 -16.83 -3.45
CA MET A 475 -2.00 -15.85 -3.70
C MET A 475 -0.65 -16.53 -3.93
N GLU A 476 -0.31 -17.54 -3.14
CA GLU A 476 0.94 -18.30 -3.32
C GLU A 476 0.91 -19.16 -4.60
N ARG A 477 -0.24 -19.75 -4.93
CA ARG A 477 -0.43 -20.46 -6.20
C ARG A 477 -0.19 -19.52 -7.39
N LEU A 478 -0.76 -18.31 -7.36
CA LEU A 478 -0.58 -17.30 -8.39
C LEU A 478 0.87 -16.81 -8.47
N ARG A 479 1.53 -16.57 -7.32
CA ARG A 479 2.94 -16.14 -7.29
C ARG A 479 3.83 -17.16 -8.00
N HIS A 480 3.76 -18.44 -7.61
CA HIS A 480 4.55 -19.49 -8.26
C HIS A 480 4.22 -19.63 -9.75
N GLN A 481 2.93 -19.57 -10.13
CA GLN A 481 2.52 -19.62 -11.54
C GLN A 481 3.15 -18.49 -12.36
N TRP A 482 3.20 -17.27 -11.82
CA TRP A 482 3.78 -16.12 -12.50
C TRP A 482 5.31 -16.13 -12.51
N GLU A 483 5.96 -16.62 -11.44
CA GLU A 483 7.41 -16.82 -11.40
C GLU A 483 7.86 -17.84 -12.46
N GLU A 484 7.12 -18.94 -12.62
CA GLU A 484 7.36 -19.96 -13.64
C GLU A 484 7.15 -19.39 -15.04
N PHE A 485 6.03 -18.72 -15.28
CA PHE A 485 5.70 -18.15 -16.60
C PHE A 485 6.73 -17.08 -17.05
N LEU A 486 7.23 -16.27 -16.12
CA LEU A 486 8.20 -15.22 -16.41
C LEU A 486 9.67 -15.70 -16.38
N ASP A 487 9.92 -16.98 -16.05
CA ASP A 487 11.24 -17.59 -15.85
C ASP A 487 12.13 -16.79 -14.87
N ILE A 488 11.52 -16.27 -13.79
CA ILE A 488 12.21 -15.37 -12.83
C ILE A 488 13.35 -16.09 -12.12
N ARG A 489 13.12 -17.35 -11.73
CA ARG A 489 14.08 -18.15 -10.96
C ARG A 489 14.99 -19.00 -11.84
N GLY A 490 14.84 -18.95 -13.17
CA GLY A 490 15.67 -19.70 -14.11
C GLY A 490 15.63 -21.19 -13.80
N GLN A 491 14.55 -21.91 -14.17
CA GLN A 491 14.64 -23.36 -14.09
C GLN A 491 15.76 -23.84 -15.02
N GLY A 492 16.76 -24.46 -14.41
CA GLY A 492 17.97 -24.91 -15.08
C GLY A 492 17.65 -25.88 -16.22
N ILE A 493 18.34 -25.67 -17.34
CA ILE A 493 18.71 -26.73 -18.26
C ILE A 493 19.62 -27.69 -17.46
N ASN A 494 19.03 -28.60 -16.69
CA ASN A 494 19.70 -29.77 -16.11
C ASN A 494 18.64 -30.71 -15.53
N GLY A 495 18.13 -31.60 -16.38
CA GLY A 495 17.33 -32.73 -15.94
C GLY A 495 16.19 -33.05 -16.91
N HIS A 496 16.52 -33.81 -17.96
CA HIS A 496 15.74 -34.91 -18.57
C HIS A 496 16.21 -35.11 -20.03
N SER A 497 17.47 -35.52 -20.21
CA SER A 497 17.90 -36.27 -21.39
C SER A 497 18.26 -37.70 -20.96
N ASN A 498 17.29 -38.41 -20.39
CA ASN A 498 17.33 -39.87 -20.34
C ASN A 498 16.48 -40.41 -21.49
N GLY A 499 17.20 -40.85 -22.53
CA GLY A 499 16.91 -41.96 -23.44
C GLY A 499 15.47 -42.23 -23.89
N LYS A 500 15.29 -42.26 -25.23
CA LYS A 500 14.95 -43.52 -25.92
C LYS A 500 15.29 -43.44 -27.41
N SER A 501 16.20 -44.34 -27.77
CA SER A 501 16.34 -45.07 -29.04
C SER A 501 15.24 -44.89 -30.10
N GLY A 502 15.71 -44.54 -31.30
CA GLY A 502 15.15 -44.89 -32.60
C GLY A 502 16.32 -44.95 -33.58
#